data_AF-A0A4R7SW19-F1
#
_entry.id   AF-A0A4R7SW19-F1
#
_cell.length_a   1.000
_cell.length_b   1.000
_cell.length_c   1.000
_cell.angle_alpha   90.00
_cell.angle_beta   90.00
_cell.angle_gamma   90.00
#
_symmetry.space_group_name_H-M   'P 1'
#
loop_
_entity.id
_entity.type
_entity.pdbx_description
1 polymer ?
#
loop_
_entity_poly.entity_id
_entity_poly.type
_entity_poly.pdbx_seq_one_letter_code
_entity_poly.pdbx_strand_id
1 'polypeptide(L)'
;MRTAALAAGATQVTTVPEVDGNRPTRRRRIAGTTTESLPVRACSGDDLGRHHQLAEIEPPALRLTRRGRMLLTTVSVLVFGAAIAVLGLRVAGVLDPAPQFSHTISVQVGAGQSLWSIAQETNPTANPATVVDQIATLNNLRTPADLTPGQTLQVPVR
;
A
#
# COMPACT_ATOMS: atom_id res chain seq x y z
N MET A 1 2.72 -6.15 70.41
CA MET A 1 2.27 -6.81 69.17
C MET A 1 3.00 -6.18 67.99
N ARG A 2 3.86 -6.99 67.37
CA ARG A 2 4.59 -6.90 66.09
C ARG A 2 4.76 -5.54 65.38
N THR A 3 6.02 -5.13 65.35
CA THR A 3 6.72 -4.15 64.52
C THR A 3 7.06 -4.68 63.11
N ALA A 4 7.14 -3.73 62.16
CA ALA A 4 7.95 -3.68 60.94
C ALA A 4 7.72 -4.72 59.82
N ALA A 5 7.51 -4.23 58.58
CA ALA A 5 8.54 -4.25 57.53
C ALA A 5 7.90 -3.86 56.17
N LEU A 6 8.33 -2.70 55.66
CA LEU A 6 8.02 -2.19 54.33
C LEU A 6 9.28 -2.43 53.48
N ALA A 7 9.23 -3.39 52.56
CA ALA A 7 10.34 -3.71 51.67
C ALA A 7 10.06 -3.12 50.28
N ALA A 8 10.68 -1.97 50.00
CA ALA A 8 10.71 -1.37 48.67
C ALA A 8 11.84 -2.02 47.85
N GLY A 9 11.47 -2.53 46.68
CA GLY A 9 12.35 -3.18 45.72
C GLY A 9 13.35 -2.20 45.09
N ALA A 10 14.54 -2.72 44.85
CA ALA A 10 15.71 -2.06 44.31
C ALA A 10 15.58 -1.72 42.82
N THR A 11 16.26 -0.66 42.39
CA THR A 11 16.89 -0.62 41.06
C THR A 11 18.19 0.16 41.19
N GLN A 12 19.30 -0.56 41.04
CA GLN A 12 20.66 -0.04 41.06
C GLN A 12 20.94 0.74 39.78
N VAL A 13 21.58 1.90 39.94
CA VAL A 13 22.21 2.65 38.86
C VAL A 13 23.50 1.91 38.49
N THR A 14 23.50 1.24 37.34
CA THR A 14 24.74 0.67 36.75
C THR A 14 25.40 1.75 35.90
N THR A 15 26.46 2.36 36.44
CA THR A 15 27.43 3.14 35.68
C THR A 15 28.35 2.20 34.90
N VAL A 16 28.31 2.26 33.58
CA VAL A 16 29.28 1.60 32.68
C VAL A 16 30.32 2.64 32.27
N PRO A 17 31.61 2.50 32.60
CA PRO A 17 32.65 3.29 31.97
C PRO A 17 33.19 2.59 30.71
N GLU A 18 33.20 3.36 29.62
CA GLU A 18 34.29 3.52 28.64
C GLU A 18 35.03 2.24 28.17
N VAL A 19 34.62 1.71 27.00
CA VAL A 19 35.45 0.82 26.18
C VAL A 19 36.28 1.69 25.24
N ASP A 20 37.48 2.06 25.68
CA ASP A 20 38.53 2.60 24.83
C ASP A 20 39.29 1.46 24.14
N GLY A 21 39.56 1.59 22.83
CA GLY A 21 40.38 0.59 22.14
C GLY A 21 40.15 0.36 20.65
N ASN A 22 39.89 1.39 19.85
CA ASN A 22 40.09 1.27 18.39
C ASN A 22 41.60 1.34 18.07
N ARG A 23 42.32 0.22 18.24
CA ARG A 23 43.68 0.05 17.70
C ARG A 23 43.60 -0.67 16.35
N PRO A 24 43.93 -0.03 15.22
CA PRO A 24 44.22 -0.77 14.00
C PRO A 24 45.51 -1.58 14.23
N THR A 25 45.38 -2.90 14.29
CA THR A 25 46.52 -3.82 14.41
C THR A 25 47.37 -3.72 13.15
N ARG A 26 48.52 -3.05 13.27
CA ARG A 26 49.50 -2.90 12.20
C ARG A 26 50.13 -4.28 11.92
N ARG A 27 49.57 -5.04 10.98
CA ARG A 27 50.13 -6.33 10.55
C ARG A 27 51.58 -6.13 10.13
N ARG A 28 52.47 -6.93 10.72
CA ARG A 28 53.91 -6.94 10.47
C ARG A 28 54.15 -7.45 9.04
N ARG A 29 54.75 -6.61 8.19
CA ARG A 29 55.19 -6.97 6.83
C ARG A 29 56.37 -7.93 6.97
N ILE A 30 56.20 -9.18 6.55
CA ILE A 30 57.27 -10.19 6.53
C ILE A 30 58.20 -9.83 5.36
N ALA A 31 59.47 -9.59 5.66
CA ALA A 31 60.54 -9.44 4.68
C ALA A 31 61.08 -10.83 4.34
N GLY A 32 61.15 -11.19 3.05
CA GLY A 32 61.81 -12.43 2.63
C GLY A 32 61.24 -13.19 1.43
N THR A 33 60.21 -12.73 0.73
CA THR A 33 59.84 -13.34 -0.56
C THR A 33 60.46 -12.53 -1.69
N THR A 34 61.72 -12.83 -2.03
CA THR A 34 62.31 -12.36 -3.28
C THR A 34 61.40 -12.83 -4.42
N THR A 35 60.77 -11.87 -5.08
CA THR A 35 60.11 -12.04 -6.36
C THR A 35 61.20 -12.21 -7.40
N GLU A 36 61.61 -13.44 -7.67
CA GLU A 36 62.33 -13.74 -8.91
C GLU A 36 61.31 -14.34 -9.89
N SER A 37 60.83 -13.49 -10.78
CA SER A 37 59.92 -13.84 -11.87
C SER A 37 60.69 -14.63 -12.93
N LEU A 38 60.62 -15.96 -12.84
CA LEU A 38 61.04 -16.86 -13.91
C LEU A 38 60.11 -16.67 -15.13
N PRO A 39 60.62 -16.44 -16.36
CA PRO A 39 59.79 -16.33 -17.55
C PRO A 39 59.34 -17.73 -17.98
N VAL A 40 58.20 -18.19 -17.46
CA VAL A 40 57.52 -19.35 -18.04
C VAL A 40 56.90 -18.90 -19.37
N ARG A 41 57.54 -19.31 -20.46
CA ARG A 41 57.01 -19.19 -21.82
C ARG A 41 55.78 -20.10 -21.94
N ALA A 42 54.61 -19.55 -21.64
CA ALA A 42 53.33 -20.14 -22.00
C ALA A 42 53.02 -19.78 -23.47
N CYS A 43 53.40 -20.68 -24.39
CA CYS A 43 52.84 -20.71 -25.74
C CYS A 43 51.62 -21.63 -25.71
N SER A 44 50.42 -21.07 -25.59
CA SER A 44 49.11 -21.65 -25.96
C SER A 44 48.08 -20.62 -25.49
N GLY A 45 47.22 -20.02 -26.29
CA GLY A 45 46.51 -20.49 -27.46
C GLY A 45 45.14 -19.80 -27.39
N ASP A 46 44.61 -19.44 -28.54
CA ASP A 46 43.21 -19.11 -28.80
C ASP A 46 42.68 -17.74 -28.32
N ASP A 47 42.71 -16.80 -29.26
CA ASP A 47 41.53 -16.14 -29.84
C ASP A 47 40.15 -16.56 -29.28
N LEU A 48 39.90 -16.20 -28.03
CA LEU A 48 38.57 -15.82 -27.59
C LEU A 48 38.65 -14.36 -27.20
N GLY A 49 38.46 -13.53 -28.23
CA GLY A 49 37.98 -12.16 -28.11
C GLY A 49 36.72 -12.17 -27.27
N ARG A 50 36.92 -12.19 -25.96
CA ARG A 50 35.97 -11.79 -24.95
C ARG A 50 35.75 -10.31 -25.23
N HIS A 51 34.85 -10.01 -26.15
CA HIS A 51 34.11 -8.76 -26.15
C HIS A 51 33.41 -8.74 -24.79
N HIS A 52 34.14 -8.34 -23.75
CA HIS A 52 33.55 -7.52 -22.72
C HIS A 52 32.99 -6.34 -23.50
N GLN A 53 31.75 -6.51 -23.94
CA GLN A 53 30.84 -5.42 -24.18
C GLN A 53 30.82 -4.71 -22.83
N LEU A 54 31.78 -3.79 -22.68
CA LEU A 54 31.69 -2.66 -21.79
C LEU A 54 30.41 -2.01 -22.26
N ALA A 55 29.30 -2.46 -21.68
CA ALA A 55 28.04 -1.74 -21.73
C ALA A 55 28.46 -0.34 -21.32
N GLU A 56 28.53 0.54 -22.30
CA GLU A 56 28.82 1.94 -22.08
C GLU A 56 27.71 2.37 -21.14
N ILE A 57 28.05 2.45 -19.86
CA ILE A 57 27.16 2.97 -18.84
C ILE A 57 27.08 4.43 -19.21
N GLU A 58 26.13 4.74 -20.09
CA GLU A 58 25.80 6.09 -20.49
C GLU A 58 25.63 6.86 -19.18
N PRO A 59 26.50 7.85 -18.91
CA PRO A 59 26.49 8.54 -17.65
C PRO A 59 25.08 9.12 -17.49
N PRO A 60 24.37 8.84 -16.38
CA PRO A 60 22.98 9.25 -16.25
C PRO A 60 22.90 10.76 -16.46
N ALA A 61 22.21 11.17 -17.53
CA ALA A 61 22.12 12.55 -18.03
C ALA A 61 21.45 13.52 -17.03
N LEU A 62 21.06 13.04 -15.85
CA LEU A 62 20.41 13.79 -14.80
C LEU A 62 21.14 13.61 -13.47
N ARG A 63 22.08 14.52 -13.20
CA ARG A 63 22.64 14.73 -11.87
C ARG A 63 21.65 15.48 -10.99
N LEU A 64 20.63 14.78 -10.52
CA LEU A 64 19.80 15.27 -9.44
C LEU A 64 20.70 15.46 -8.21
N THR A 65 20.85 16.71 -7.79
CA THR A 65 21.49 17.03 -6.50
C THR A 65 20.78 16.21 -5.41
N ARG A 66 21.50 15.80 -4.36
CA ARG A 66 20.94 14.98 -3.27
C ARG A 66 19.59 15.50 -2.74
N ARG A 67 19.38 16.82 -2.82
CA ARG A 67 18.13 17.52 -2.49
C ARG A 67 17.00 17.29 -3.51
N GLY A 68 17.30 17.33 -4.82
CA GLY A 68 16.32 17.05 -5.87
C GLY A 68 15.77 15.61 -5.81
N ARG A 69 16.62 14.64 -5.47
CA ARG A 69 16.17 13.25 -5.30
C ARG A 69 15.22 13.08 -4.11
N MET A 70 15.49 13.78 -3.00
CA MET A 70 14.64 13.76 -1.81
C MET A 70 13.27 14.39 -2.10
N LEU A 71 13.24 15.54 -2.77
CA LEU A 71 11.99 16.19 -3.17
C LEU A 71 11.15 15.30 -4.08
N LEU A 72 11.76 14.66 -5.09
CA LEU A 72 11.05 13.74 -5.98
C LEU A 72 10.47 12.55 -5.23
N THR A 73 11.23 11.95 -4.30
CA THR A 73 10.69 10.84 -3.49
C THR A 73 9.54 11.28 -2.61
N THR A 74 9.62 12.45 -1.96
CA THR A 74 8.55 12.97 -1.10
C THR A 74 7.29 13.27 -1.89
N VAL A 75 7.41 13.96 -3.03
CA VAL A 75 6.28 14.26 -3.91
C VAL A 75 5.65 12.97 -4.43
N SER A 76 6.47 12.02 -4.87
CA SER A 76 5.99 10.73 -5.37
C SER A 76 5.20 9.98 -4.30
N VAL A 77 5.74 9.84 -3.08
CA VAL A 77 5.04 9.21 -1.96
C VAL A 77 3.73 9.92 -1.63
N LEU A 78 3.72 11.25 -1.66
CA LEU A 78 2.52 12.03 -1.36
C LEU A 78 1.44 11.83 -2.44
N VAL A 79 1.81 11.83 -3.71
CA VAL A 79 0.89 11.60 -4.83
C VAL A 79 0.33 10.17 -4.79
N PHE A 80 1.19 9.17 -4.64
CA PHE A 80 0.75 7.77 -4.54
C PHE A 80 -0.09 7.53 -3.29
N GLY A 81 0.30 8.09 -2.15
CA GLY A 81 -0.44 8.02 -0.90
C GLY A 81 -1.83 8.64 -1.02
N ALA A 82 -1.93 9.83 -1.63
CA ALA A 82 -3.20 10.50 -1.90
C ALA A 82 -4.08 9.67 -2.86
N ALA A 83 -3.50 9.12 -3.93
CA ALA A 83 -4.24 8.28 -4.87
C ALA A 83 -4.83 7.03 -4.19
N ILE A 84 -4.02 6.34 -3.37
CA ILE A 84 -4.47 5.17 -2.60
C ILE A 84 -5.54 5.58 -1.58
N ALA A 85 -5.36 6.71 -0.88
CA ALA A 85 -6.34 7.20 0.07
C ALA A 85 -7.67 7.53 -0.59
N VAL A 86 -7.66 8.23 -1.74
CA VAL A 86 -8.88 8.53 -2.51
C VAL A 86 -9.54 7.26 -3.00
N LEU A 87 -8.77 6.29 -3.52
CA LEU A 87 -9.32 5.01 -3.95
C LEU A 87 -9.93 4.23 -2.79
N GLY A 88 -9.25 4.17 -1.65
CA GLY A 88 -9.77 3.56 -0.42
C GLY A 88 -11.06 4.23 0.06
N LEU A 89 -11.12 5.57 -0.02
CA LEU A 89 -12.28 6.35 0.39
C LEU A 89 -13.47 6.20 -0.59
N ARG A 90 -13.19 5.94 -1.89
CA ARG A 90 -14.20 5.53 -2.88
C ARG A 90 -14.74 4.13 -2.58
N VAL A 91 -13.87 3.16 -2.31
CA VAL A 91 -14.28 1.78 -1.96
C VAL A 91 -15.10 1.77 -0.67
N ALA A 92 -14.78 2.63 0.28
CA ALA A 92 -15.55 2.79 1.51
C ALA A 92 -16.88 3.55 1.34
N GLY A 93 -17.20 4.05 0.13
CA GLY A 93 -18.41 4.82 -0.15
C GLY A 93 -18.47 6.20 0.51
N VAL A 94 -17.37 6.68 1.10
CA VAL A 94 -17.34 7.95 1.85
C VAL A 94 -17.25 9.16 0.92
N LEU A 95 -16.69 8.98 -0.28
CA LEU A 95 -16.66 10.02 -1.32
C LEU A 95 -17.90 10.04 -2.22
N ASP A 96 -18.77 9.04 -2.08
CA ASP A 96 -20.01 9.03 -2.82
C ASP A 96 -21.01 9.90 -2.05
N PRO A 97 -21.69 10.85 -2.71
CA PRO A 97 -22.67 11.68 -2.04
C PRO A 97 -23.70 10.77 -1.39
N ALA A 98 -23.79 10.84 -0.06
CA ALA A 98 -24.70 10.01 0.71
C ALA A 98 -26.09 10.11 0.07
N PRO A 99 -26.71 8.99 -0.34
CA PRO A 99 -28.02 9.04 -0.94
C PRO A 99 -28.98 9.61 0.10
N GLN A 100 -29.42 10.83 -0.16
CA GLN A 100 -30.43 11.55 0.61
C GLN A 100 -31.77 10.82 0.44
N PHE A 101 -31.96 9.80 1.26
CA PHE A 101 -33.22 9.09 1.43
C PHE A 101 -34.04 9.88 2.45
N SER A 102 -35.05 10.61 1.99
CA SER A 102 -35.96 11.35 2.88
C SER A 102 -36.89 10.41 3.63
N HIS A 103 -37.28 9.29 3.01
CA HIS A 103 -38.14 8.28 3.62
C HIS A 103 -38.01 6.93 2.90
N THR A 104 -38.16 5.82 3.62
CA THR A 104 -38.11 4.46 3.07
C THR A 104 -39.39 3.72 3.44
N ILE A 105 -40.00 3.04 2.47
CA ILE A 105 -41.22 2.25 2.66
C ILE A 105 -40.98 0.79 2.32
N SER A 106 -41.71 -0.12 2.98
CA SER A 106 -41.68 -1.55 2.66
C SER A 106 -42.76 -1.85 1.61
N VAL A 107 -42.36 -2.32 0.43
CA VAL A 107 -43.26 -2.71 -0.67
C VAL A 107 -43.12 -4.19 -0.93
N GLN A 108 -44.23 -4.92 -1.01
CA GLN A 108 -44.23 -6.32 -1.42
C GLN A 108 -44.33 -6.43 -2.94
N VAL A 109 -43.45 -7.21 -3.55
CA VAL A 109 -43.38 -7.40 -5.00
C VAL A 109 -44.53 -8.32 -5.45
N GLY A 110 -45.40 -7.83 -6.33
CA GLY A 110 -46.44 -8.61 -6.97
C GLY A 110 -45.92 -9.51 -8.10
N ALA A 111 -46.70 -10.51 -8.51
CA ALA A 111 -46.37 -11.34 -9.66
C ALA A 111 -46.35 -10.51 -10.96
N GLY A 112 -45.26 -10.57 -11.70
CA GLY A 112 -45.06 -9.78 -12.94
C GLY A 112 -44.65 -8.32 -12.70
N GLN A 113 -44.49 -7.89 -11.44
CA GLN A 113 -44.00 -6.56 -11.11
C GLN A 113 -42.47 -6.52 -11.20
N SER A 114 -41.92 -5.42 -11.70
CA SER A 114 -40.47 -5.22 -11.86
C SER A 114 -39.98 -4.06 -10.98
N LEU A 115 -38.67 -4.01 -10.70
CA LEU A 115 -38.08 -2.84 -10.02
C LEU A 115 -38.36 -1.55 -10.80
N TRP A 116 -38.38 -1.61 -12.13
CA TRP A 116 -38.64 -0.47 -12.99
C TRP A 116 -40.08 0.06 -12.85
N SER A 117 -41.08 -0.82 -12.74
CA SER A 117 -42.46 -0.40 -12.49
C SER A 117 -42.62 0.17 -11.08
N ILE A 118 -42.00 -0.45 -10.07
CA ILE A 118 -42.04 0.05 -8.68
C ILE A 118 -41.36 1.42 -8.57
N ALA A 119 -40.23 1.61 -9.25
CA ALA A 119 -39.50 2.88 -9.26
C ALA A 119 -40.33 4.02 -9.87
N GLN A 120 -41.00 3.78 -11.01
CA GLN A 120 -41.88 4.76 -11.63
C GLN A 120 -43.10 5.11 -10.78
N GLU A 121 -43.67 4.10 -10.10
CA GLU A 121 -44.82 4.30 -9.24
C GLU A 121 -44.48 5.10 -7.97
N THR A 122 -43.34 4.80 -7.37
CA THR A 122 -42.91 5.42 -6.10
C THR A 122 -42.25 6.78 -6.28
N ASN A 123 -41.55 7.02 -7.39
CA ASN A 123 -40.80 8.25 -7.65
C ASN A 123 -40.97 8.71 -9.11
N PRO A 124 -42.16 9.19 -9.50
CA PRO A 124 -42.47 9.50 -10.90
C PRO A 124 -41.67 10.69 -11.48
N THR A 125 -41.15 11.58 -10.63
CA THR A 125 -40.36 12.75 -11.05
C THR A 125 -38.87 12.44 -11.20
N ALA A 126 -38.41 11.30 -10.68
CA ALA A 126 -37.01 10.89 -10.72
C ALA A 126 -36.72 9.98 -11.91
N ASN A 127 -35.45 9.90 -12.32
CA ASN A 127 -35.03 8.93 -13.32
C ASN A 127 -35.20 7.50 -12.78
N PRO A 128 -36.02 6.63 -13.40
CA PRO A 128 -36.26 5.27 -12.91
C PRO A 128 -34.98 4.45 -12.81
N ALA A 129 -34.01 4.64 -13.71
CA ALA A 129 -32.75 3.89 -13.69
C ALA A 129 -31.93 4.15 -12.41
N THR A 130 -31.91 5.39 -11.95
CA THR A 130 -31.22 5.77 -10.71
C THR A 130 -31.94 5.22 -9.48
N VAL A 131 -33.28 5.24 -9.49
CA VAL A 131 -34.09 4.72 -8.38
C VAL A 131 -33.97 3.19 -8.28
N VAL A 132 -33.94 2.49 -9.42
CA VAL A 132 -33.72 1.03 -9.47
C VAL A 132 -32.37 0.66 -8.86
N ASP A 133 -31.30 1.37 -9.19
CA ASP A 133 -29.96 1.16 -8.61
C ASP A 133 -29.94 1.43 -7.09
N GLN A 134 -30.64 2.46 -6.64
CA GLN A 134 -30.82 2.76 -5.22
C GLN A 134 -31.58 1.65 -4.50
N ILE A 135 -32.68 1.14 -5.07
CA ILE A 135 -33.44 0.02 -4.50
C ILE A 135 -32.58 -1.24 -4.45
N ALA A 136 -31.84 -1.55 -5.51
CA ALA A 136 -30.96 -2.71 -5.57
C ALA A 136 -29.86 -2.63 -4.48
N THR A 137 -29.23 -1.46 -4.34
CA THR A 137 -28.20 -1.22 -3.31
C THR A 137 -28.77 -1.34 -1.90
N LEU A 138 -29.94 -0.73 -1.63
CA LEU A 138 -30.60 -0.79 -0.32
C LEU A 138 -31.00 -2.21 0.10
N ASN A 139 -31.40 -3.04 -0.87
CA ASN A 139 -31.86 -4.40 -0.62
C ASN A 139 -30.79 -5.47 -0.86
N ASN A 140 -29.54 -5.07 -1.11
CA ASN A 140 -28.42 -5.97 -1.42
C ASN A 140 -28.72 -6.94 -2.59
N LEU A 141 -29.43 -6.46 -3.62
CA LEU A 141 -29.73 -7.25 -4.81
C LEU A 141 -28.50 -7.28 -5.73
N ARG A 142 -28.09 -8.48 -6.16
CA ARG A 142 -26.93 -8.66 -7.06
C ARG A 142 -27.19 -8.10 -8.45
N THR A 143 -28.41 -8.31 -8.96
CA THR A 143 -28.86 -7.69 -10.19
C THR A 143 -30.24 -7.08 -9.96
N PRO A 144 -30.57 -5.96 -10.64
CA PRO A 144 -31.91 -5.39 -10.59
C PRO A 144 -33.03 -6.30 -11.12
N ALA A 145 -32.67 -7.36 -11.84
CA ALA A 145 -33.60 -8.32 -12.42
C ALA A 145 -33.89 -9.52 -11.51
N ASP A 146 -33.08 -9.75 -10.46
CA ASP A 146 -33.26 -10.85 -9.51
C ASP A 146 -34.35 -10.51 -8.48
N LEU A 147 -35.60 -10.50 -8.93
CA LEU A 147 -36.78 -10.31 -8.09
C LEU A 147 -37.57 -11.59 -7.95
N THR A 148 -38.00 -11.89 -6.71
CA THR A 148 -38.92 -12.99 -6.44
C THR A 148 -40.30 -12.42 -6.07
N PRO A 149 -41.40 -12.88 -6.70
CA PRO A 149 -42.74 -12.51 -6.28
C PRO A 149 -42.98 -12.83 -4.80
N GLY A 150 -43.62 -11.93 -4.07
CA GLY A 150 -43.86 -12.02 -2.63
C GLY A 150 -42.71 -11.49 -1.76
N GLN A 151 -41.57 -11.11 -2.35
CA GLN A 151 -40.45 -10.48 -1.65
C GLN A 151 -40.82 -9.09 -1.14
N THR A 152 -40.44 -8.78 0.11
CA THR A 152 -40.55 -7.43 0.66
C THR A 152 -39.28 -6.65 0.37
N LEU A 153 -39.41 -5.49 -0.27
CA LEU A 153 -38.32 -4.58 -0.61
C LEU A 153 -38.45 -3.26 0.13
N GLN A 154 -37.31 -2.72 0.54
CA GLN A 154 -37.18 -1.35 1.03
C GLN A 154 -37.03 -0.41 -0.15
N VAL A 155 -38.00 0.46 -0.36
CA VAL A 155 -38.03 1.39 -1.49
C VAL A 155 -37.86 2.81 -0.96
N PRO A 156 -36.85 3.57 -1.44
CA PRO A 156 -36.72 4.97 -1.11
C PRO A 156 -37.82 5.76 -1.82
N VAL A 157 -38.50 6.65 -1.10
CA VAL A 157 -39.50 7.56 -1.66
C VAL A 157 -39.04 9.00 -1.43
N ARG A 158 -39.22 9.84 -2.45
CA ARG A 158 -38.94 11.27 -2.42
C ARG A 158 -40.17 12.09 -2.71
#